data_AF-A0A972E4M6-F1
#
_entry.id   AF-A0A972E4M6-F1
#
_cell.length_a   1.000
_cell.length_b   1.000
_cell.length_c   1.000
_cell.angle_alpha   90.00
_cell.angle_beta   90.00
_cell.angle_gamma   90.00
#
_symmetry.space_group_name_H-M   'P 1'
#
loop_
_entity.id
_entity.type
_entity.pdbx_description
1 polymer ?
#
loop_
_entity_poly.entity_id
_entity_poly.type
_entity_poly.pdbx_seq_one_letter_code
_entity_poly.pdbx_strand_id
1 'polypeptide(L)'
;INLWAMLMTAQANMPYVGFDVVLIVPIAIISIFSILWFGRGAKPQKKNEVLTKLPKPVEKMNWVRILTPLLVLVVLILSQKYLAFYIPVIGLPLTFVISAIVVLLVNPKKTSFKRWMTVISRTMEQVFPLLATVISVGALVNILTGTGVRGLIAITFVTLPLGLIYALALIFTPFAQGSLSYGSAVILGTPIIFLFNNLGFNVTVVAAALSLMFPLGDCLPPSRIVGRLSIEAVQYEGNYMSFLKQIMVPAFFMAAIALMMFIFPNQLSFLVVY
;
A
#
# COMPACT_ATOMS: atom_id res chain seq x y z
N ILE A 1 3.37 -7.85 0.62
CA ILE A 1 2.45 -7.86 -0.54
C ILE A 1 2.15 -6.41 -0.90
N ASN A 2 2.39 -6.00 -2.14
CA ASN A 2 2.09 -4.66 -2.64
C ASN A 2 0.82 -4.73 -3.49
N LEU A 3 -0.24 -4.04 -3.04
CA LEU A 3 -1.57 -4.10 -3.66
C LEU A 3 -1.59 -3.51 -5.08
N TRP A 4 -0.90 -2.39 -5.32
CA TRP A 4 -0.83 -1.77 -6.64
C TRP A 4 -0.17 -2.71 -7.65
N ALA A 5 0.99 -3.27 -7.28
CA ALA A 5 1.68 -4.24 -8.12
C ALA A 5 0.79 -5.46 -8.39
N MET A 6 0.12 -6.00 -7.37
CA MET A 6 -0.79 -7.13 -7.53
C MET A 6 -1.94 -6.84 -8.51
N LEU A 7 -2.61 -5.70 -8.37
CA LEU A 7 -3.72 -5.30 -9.25
C LEU A 7 -3.26 -5.08 -10.69
N MET A 8 -2.09 -4.46 -10.89
CA MET A 8 -1.48 -4.32 -12.22
C MET A 8 -1.13 -5.68 -12.81
N THR A 9 -0.56 -6.59 -12.02
CA THR A 9 -0.14 -7.90 -12.50
C THR A 9 -1.32 -8.78 -12.91
N ALA A 10 -2.39 -8.78 -12.09
CA ALA A 10 -3.62 -9.49 -12.39
C ALA A 10 -4.26 -8.98 -13.68
N GLN A 11 -4.22 -7.66 -13.91
CA GLN A 11 -4.83 -7.06 -15.08
C GLN A 11 -3.99 -7.20 -16.36
N ALA A 12 -2.65 -7.14 -16.24
CA ALA A 12 -1.72 -7.37 -17.33
C ALA A 12 -1.53 -8.86 -17.64
N ASN A 13 -2.23 -9.75 -16.92
CA ASN A 13 -2.08 -11.20 -17.02
C ASN A 13 -0.61 -11.67 -16.85
N MET A 14 0.11 -11.03 -15.94
CA MET A 14 1.47 -11.41 -15.57
C MET A 14 1.50 -11.98 -14.14
N PRO A 15 2.33 -12.98 -13.84
CA PRO A 15 2.39 -13.56 -12.51
C PRO A 15 2.99 -12.58 -11.49
N TYR A 16 2.44 -12.55 -10.27
CA TYR A 16 3.00 -11.79 -9.15
C TYR A 16 4.19 -12.56 -8.52
N VAL A 17 5.25 -12.74 -9.28
CA VAL A 17 6.48 -13.47 -8.89
C VAL A 17 7.70 -12.59 -9.18
N GLY A 18 8.73 -12.67 -8.34
CA GLY A 18 9.93 -11.85 -8.50
C GLY A 18 9.87 -10.45 -7.88
N PHE A 19 8.80 -10.12 -7.17
CA PHE A 19 8.59 -8.79 -6.58
C PHE A 19 9.25 -8.59 -5.20
N ASP A 20 9.71 -9.65 -4.54
CA ASP A 20 10.17 -9.59 -3.14
C ASP A 20 11.33 -8.59 -2.97
N VAL A 21 12.45 -8.83 -3.65
CA VAL A 21 13.66 -8.01 -3.51
C VAL A 21 13.52 -6.65 -4.22
N VAL A 22 12.90 -6.64 -5.42
CA VAL A 22 12.64 -5.41 -6.19
C VAL A 22 11.80 -4.40 -5.42
N LEU A 23 10.88 -4.84 -4.56
CA LEU A 23 10.09 -3.95 -3.73
C LEU A 23 10.78 -3.64 -2.39
N ILE A 24 11.37 -4.63 -1.73
CA ILE A 24 11.97 -4.44 -0.39
C ILE A 24 13.14 -3.45 -0.44
N VAL A 25 14.03 -3.54 -1.43
CA VAL A 25 15.25 -2.72 -1.48
C VAL A 25 14.90 -1.22 -1.58
N PRO A 26 14.07 -0.77 -2.54
CA PRO A 26 13.64 0.63 -2.60
C PRO A 26 12.87 1.07 -1.36
N ILE A 27 11.97 0.24 -0.84
CA ILE A 27 11.19 0.57 0.37
C ILE A 27 12.12 0.76 1.57
N ALA A 28 13.14 -0.08 1.74
CA ALA A 28 14.11 0.06 2.82
C ALA A 28 14.90 1.37 2.69
N ILE A 29 15.38 1.71 1.49
CA ILE A 29 16.10 2.96 1.23
C ILE A 29 15.21 4.18 1.52
N ILE A 30 13.99 4.20 1.01
CA ILE A 30 13.01 5.28 1.24
C ILE A 30 12.68 5.39 2.73
N SER A 31 12.50 4.27 3.42
CA SER A 31 12.16 4.23 4.85
C SER A 31 13.32 4.77 5.70
N ILE A 32 14.55 4.33 5.44
CA ILE A 32 15.75 4.82 6.14
C ILE A 32 15.88 6.33 5.94
N PHE A 33 15.76 6.82 4.70
CA PHE A 33 15.82 8.24 4.41
C PHE A 33 14.73 9.02 5.16
N SER A 34 13.49 8.53 5.15
CA SER A 34 12.36 9.18 5.82
C SER A 34 12.56 9.24 7.33
N ILE A 35 13.04 8.15 7.95
CA ILE A 35 13.34 8.10 9.38
C ILE A 35 14.44 9.10 9.73
N LEU A 36 15.52 9.16 8.95
CA LEU A 36 16.61 10.11 9.17
C LEU A 36 16.16 11.56 8.97
N TRP A 37 15.31 11.82 7.97
CA TRP A 37 14.78 13.14 7.68
C TRP A 37 13.86 13.65 8.79
N PHE A 38 12.88 12.85 9.22
CA PHE A 38 11.97 13.23 10.31
C PHE A 38 12.65 13.16 11.69
N GLY A 39 13.66 12.32 11.85
CA GLY A 39 14.46 12.21 13.07
C GLY A 39 15.47 13.36 13.24
N ARG A 40 15.80 14.11 12.18
CA ARG A 40 16.67 15.29 12.27
C ARG A 40 16.00 16.37 13.13
N GLY A 41 16.58 16.62 14.31
CA GLY A 41 16.09 17.61 15.26
C GLY A 41 15.19 17.03 16.37
N ALA A 42 14.95 15.71 16.38
CA ALA A 42 14.27 15.07 17.49
C ALA A 42 15.16 15.12 18.75
N LYS A 43 14.69 15.85 19.77
CA LYS A 43 15.33 15.81 21.10
C LYS A 43 14.87 14.52 21.80
N PRO A 44 15.79 13.70 22.34
CA PRO A 44 15.41 12.51 23.08
C PRO A 44 14.55 12.91 24.28
N GLN A 45 13.29 12.46 24.30
CA GLN A 45 12.42 12.66 25.45
C GLN A 45 12.88 11.80 26.61
N LYS A 46 12.78 12.32 27.84
CA LYS A 46 13.19 11.57 29.04
C LYS A 46 12.30 10.33 29.16
N LYS A 47 12.93 9.17 29.29
CA LYS A 47 12.28 7.85 29.42
C LYS A 47 11.12 7.86 30.42
N ASN A 48 11.26 8.61 31.52
CA ASN A 48 10.24 8.71 32.57
C ASN A 48 8.96 9.46 32.15
N GLU A 49 9.03 10.48 31.28
CA GLU A 49 7.86 11.17 30.74
C GLU A 49 7.09 10.33 29.70
N VAL A 50 7.82 9.50 28.95
CA VAL A 50 7.21 8.57 27.99
C VAL A 50 6.49 7.45 28.73
N LEU A 51 7.10 6.92 29.79
CA LEU A 51 6.53 5.85 30.61
C LEU A 51 5.28 6.29 31.38
N THR A 52 5.19 7.55 31.83
CA THR A 52 3.98 8.09 32.48
C THR A 52 2.82 8.34 31.51
N LYS A 53 3.10 8.56 30.22
CA LYS A 53 2.08 8.70 29.17
C LYS A 53 1.56 7.37 28.64
N LEU A 54 2.25 6.26 28.90
CA LEU A 54 1.81 4.94 28.44
C LEU A 54 0.60 4.46 29.26
N PRO A 55 -0.46 3.96 28.61
CA PRO A 55 -1.60 3.39 29.32
C PRO A 55 -1.13 2.20 30.18
N LYS A 56 -1.65 2.11 31.42
CA LYS A 56 -1.30 1.02 32.35
C LYS A 56 -1.61 -0.34 31.69
N PRO A 57 -0.64 -1.28 31.67
CA PRO A 57 -0.86 -2.61 31.11
C PRO A 57 -2.08 -3.29 31.74
N VAL A 58 -2.90 -3.93 30.92
CA VAL A 58 -4.10 -4.63 31.40
C VAL A 58 -3.67 -5.79 32.30
N GLU A 59 -4.25 -5.90 33.51
CA GLU A 59 -3.95 -7.01 34.43
C GLU A 59 -4.10 -8.38 33.72
N LYS A 60 -3.08 -9.24 33.86
CA LYS A 60 -2.96 -10.60 33.27
C LYS A 60 -2.64 -10.70 31.77
N MET A 61 -2.14 -9.63 31.15
CA MET A 61 -1.67 -9.65 29.75
C MET A 61 -0.19 -10.08 29.69
N ASN A 62 0.06 -11.37 29.41
CA ASN A 62 1.41 -11.95 29.30
C ASN A 62 1.96 -11.81 27.86
N TRP A 63 3.29 -11.73 27.72
CA TRP A 63 3.97 -11.66 26.40
C TRP A 63 3.54 -12.75 25.42
N VAL A 64 3.37 -13.98 25.91
CA VAL A 64 2.88 -15.11 25.10
C VAL A 64 1.52 -14.80 24.49
N ARG A 65 0.62 -14.17 25.24
CA ARG A 65 -0.74 -13.83 24.81
C ARG A 65 -0.78 -12.73 23.75
N ILE A 66 0.21 -11.86 23.76
CA ILE A 66 0.38 -10.77 22.79
C ILE A 66 0.99 -11.30 21.51
N LEU A 67 2.01 -12.16 21.62
CA LEU A 67 2.74 -12.73 20.49
C LEU A 67 1.97 -13.82 19.76
N THR A 68 1.13 -14.58 20.46
CA THR A 68 0.50 -15.78 19.89
C THR A 68 -0.42 -15.50 18.70
N PRO A 69 -1.26 -14.44 18.65
CA PRO A 69 -2.02 -14.10 17.43
C PRO A 69 -1.13 -13.59 16.29
N LEU A 70 -0.05 -12.86 16.61
CA LEU A 70 0.91 -12.37 15.63
C LEU A 70 1.68 -13.54 14.99
N LEU A 71 2.10 -14.51 15.81
CA LEU A 71 2.76 -15.73 15.36
C LEU A 71 1.85 -16.56 14.46
N VAL A 72 0.57 -16.74 14.84
CA VAL A 72 -0.40 -17.45 13.99
C VAL A 72 -0.54 -16.75 12.63
N LEU A 73 -0.64 -15.42 12.61
CA LEU A 73 -0.70 -14.66 11.37
C LEU A 73 0.53 -14.87 10.48
N VAL A 74 1.73 -14.75 11.06
CA VAL A 74 2.99 -14.95 10.33
C VAL A 74 3.11 -16.38 9.82
N VAL A 75 2.85 -17.38 10.67
CA VAL A 75 2.91 -18.79 10.29
C VAL A 75 1.92 -19.09 9.17
N LEU A 76 0.69 -18.60 9.22
CA LEU A 76 -0.30 -18.82 8.15
C LEU A 76 0.17 -18.20 6.82
N ILE A 77 0.69 -16.97 6.83
CA ILE A 77 1.19 -16.30 5.63
C ILE A 77 2.40 -17.05 5.04
N LEU A 78 3.35 -17.46 5.88
CA LEU A 78 4.53 -18.20 5.41
C LEU A 78 4.16 -19.61 4.93
N SER A 79 3.21 -20.26 5.60
CA SER A 79 2.70 -21.58 5.17
C SER A 79 2.05 -21.49 3.80
N GLN A 80 1.23 -20.47 3.55
CA GLN A 80 0.64 -20.24 2.22
C GLN A 80 1.69 -19.97 1.13
N LYS A 81 2.83 -19.38 1.50
CA LYS A 81 3.93 -19.11 0.55
C LYS A 81 4.77 -20.35 0.25
N TYR A 82 5.21 -21.09 1.27
CA TYR A 82 6.17 -22.19 1.11
C TYR A 82 5.51 -23.57 0.96
N LEU A 83 4.28 -23.74 1.44
CA LEU A 83 3.50 -24.97 1.34
C LEU A 83 2.32 -24.80 0.36
N ALA A 84 2.46 -23.92 -0.64
CA ALA A 84 1.41 -23.59 -1.61
C ALA A 84 0.84 -24.83 -2.35
N PHE A 85 1.62 -25.91 -2.45
CA PHE A 85 1.20 -27.18 -3.05
C PHE A 85 0.32 -28.05 -2.14
N TYR A 86 0.31 -27.80 -0.83
CA TYR A 86 -0.44 -28.60 0.17
C TYR A 86 -1.59 -27.83 0.81
N ILE A 87 -1.48 -26.50 0.90
CA ILE A 87 -2.46 -25.64 1.54
C ILE A 87 -3.01 -24.67 0.50
N PRO A 88 -4.33 -24.70 0.21
CA PRO A 88 -4.92 -23.74 -0.70
C PRO A 88 -4.77 -22.31 -0.14
N VAL A 89 -4.60 -21.34 -1.02
CA VAL A 89 -4.50 -19.93 -0.64
C VAL A 89 -5.85 -19.47 -0.08
N ILE A 90 -6.00 -19.52 1.23
CA ILE A 90 -7.20 -19.12 1.99
C ILE A 90 -7.46 -17.61 2.01
N GLY A 91 -6.61 -16.81 1.35
CA GLY A 91 -6.73 -15.37 1.23
C GLY A 91 -6.34 -14.60 2.49
N LEU A 92 -5.91 -13.35 2.31
CA LEU A 92 -5.57 -12.45 3.43
C LEU A 92 -6.76 -12.26 4.40
N PRO A 93 -8.02 -12.03 3.95
CA PRO A 93 -9.14 -11.82 4.88
C PRO A 93 -9.34 -12.98 5.85
N LEU A 94 -9.33 -14.23 5.37
CA LEU A 94 -9.54 -15.40 6.25
C LEU A 94 -8.38 -15.56 7.23
N THR A 95 -7.15 -15.28 6.80
CA THR A 95 -5.96 -15.32 7.64
C THR A 95 -6.07 -14.33 8.82
N PHE A 96 -6.59 -13.12 8.57
CA PHE A 96 -6.88 -12.14 9.62
C PHE A 96 -8.04 -12.57 10.52
N VAL A 97 -9.09 -13.19 9.98
CA VAL A 97 -10.22 -13.72 10.78
C VAL A 97 -9.75 -14.81 11.74
N ILE A 98 -8.95 -15.76 11.27
CA ILE A 98 -8.37 -16.82 12.12
C ILE A 98 -7.51 -16.21 13.22
N SER A 99 -6.68 -15.23 12.89
CA SER A 99 -5.85 -14.52 13.87
C SER A 99 -6.71 -13.76 14.89
N ALA A 100 -7.81 -13.14 14.48
CA ALA A 100 -8.76 -12.49 15.38
C ALA A 100 -9.48 -13.49 16.30
N ILE A 101 -9.79 -14.69 15.82
CA ILE A 101 -10.32 -15.79 16.65
C ILE A 101 -9.28 -16.23 17.69
N VAL A 102 -7.99 -16.28 17.34
CA VAL A 102 -6.94 -16.57 18.32
C VAL A 102 -6.84 -15.45 19.37
N VAL A 103 -6.98 -14.17 18.99
CA VAL A 103 -7.08 -13.05 19.96
C VAL A 103 -8.26 -13.27 20.91
N LEU A 104 -9.42 -13.68 20.38
CA LEU A 104 -10.62 -13.96 21.17
C LEU A 104 -10.37 -15.02 22.27
N LEU A 105 -9.69 -16.11 21.91
CA LEU A 105 -9.42 -17.23 22.82
C LEU A 105 -8.37 -16.87 23.89
N VAL A 106 -7.43 -16.02 23.53
CA VAL A 106 -6.25 -15.70 24.35
C VAL A 106 -6.48 -14.47 25.26
N ASN A 107 -7.48 -13.64 24.97
CA ASN A 107 -7.73 -12.39 25.71
C ASN A 107 -8.09 -12.65 27.20
N PRO A 108 -7.32 -12.14 28.18
CA PRO A 108 -7.60 -12.30 29.60
C PRO A 108 -8.95 -11.72 30.04
N LYS A 109 -9.38 -10.63 29.40
CA LYS A 109 -10.72 -10.08 29.59
C LYS A 109 -11.62 -10.79 28.59
N LYS A 110 -12.44 -11.74 29.07
CA LYS A 110 -13.55 -12.33 28.29
C LYS A 110 -14.52 -11.20 27.95
N THR A 111 -14.24 -10.46 26.88
CA THR A 111 -15.06 -9.35 26.41
C THR A 111 -16.41 -9.92 26.01
N SER A 112 -17.49 -9.38 26.60
CA SER A 112 -18.86 -9.75 26.23
C SER A 112 -19.06 -9.62 24.72
N PHE A 113 -19.86 -10.50 24.11
CA PHE A 113 -20.21 -10.48 22.69
C PHE A 113 -20.64 -9.09 22.20
N LYS A 114 -21.35 -8.32 23.06
CA LYS A 114 -21.73 -6.93 22.77
C LYS A 114 -20.54 -6.01 22.50
N ARG A 115 -19.45 -6.14 23.28
CA ARG A 115 -18.25 -5.31 23.10
C ARG A 115 -17.51 -5.66 21.82
N TRP A 116 -17.55 -6.93 21.39
CA TRP A 116 -17.03 -7.34 20.09
C TRP A 116 -17.84 -6.76 18.94
N MET A 117 -19.17 -6.83 19.04
CA MET A 117 -20.03 -6.19 18.05
C MET A 117 -19.79 -4.68 17.97
N THR A 118 -19.57 -4.01 19.11
CA THR A 118 -19.18 -2.58 19.12
C THR A 118 -17.84 -2.34 18.43
N VAL A 119 -16.83 -3.18 18.65
CA VAL A 119 -15.53 -3.05 17.98
C VAL A 119 -15.68 -3.26 16.48
N ILE A 120 -16.37 -4.32 16.05
CA ILE A 120 -16.62 -4.59 14.63
C ILE A 120 -17.40 -3.43 13.99
N SER A 121 -18.47 -2.96 14.62
CA SER A 121 -19.27 -1.83 14.11
C SER A 121 -18.42 -0.57 13.97
N ARG A 122 -17.62 -0.24 14.99
CA ARG A 122 -16.74 0.93 14.97
C ARG A 122 -15.66 0.81 13.91
N THR A 123 -15.10 -0.38 13.72
CA THR A 123 -14.14 -0.63 12.63
C THR A 123 -14.82 -0.53 11.26
N MET A 124 -16.04 -1.06 11.10
CA MET A 124 -16.80 -0.91 9.87
C MET A 124 -17.13 0.55 9.57
N GLU A 125 -17.52 1.35 10.56
CA GLU A 125 -17.74 2.81 10.43
C GLU A 125 -16.46 3.54 9.99
N GLN A 126 -15.30 3.18 10.55
CA GLN A 126 -14.01 3.76 10.16
C GLN A 126 -13.62 3.41 8.72
N VAL A 127 -13.93 2.20 8.27
CA VAL A 127 -13.56 1.68 6.95
C VAL A 127 -14.63 1.96 5.89
N PHE A 128 -15.86 2.32 6.30
CA PHE A 128 -16.98 2.59 5.41
C PHE A 128 -16.68 3.65 4.34
N PRO A 129 -16.08 4.82 4.67
CA PRO A 129 -15.70 5.79 3.65
C PRO A 129 -14.74 5.21 2.60
N LEU A 130 -13.78 4.40 3.03
CA LEU A 130 -12.82 3.75 2.13
C LEU A 130 -13.53 2.74 1.21
N LEU A 131 -14.42 1.91 1.76
CA LEU A 131 -15.23 0.96 0.97
C LEU A 131 -16.11 1.68 -0.05
N ALA A 132 -16.79 2.76 0.36
CA ALA A 132 -17.63 3.56 -0.53
C ALA A 132 -16.82 4.13 -1.71
N THR A 133 -15.62 4.65 -1.46
CA THR A 133 -14.73 5.14 -2.52
C THR A 133 -14.28 4.00 -3.45
N VAL A 134 -13.81 2.87 -2.91
CA VAL A 134 -13.32 1.75 -3.72
C VAL A 134 -14.43 1.13 -4.58
N ILE A 135 -15.65 0.98 -4.03
CA ILE A 135 -16.80 0.46 -4.77
C ILE A 135 -17.20 1.43 -5.90
N SER A 136 -17.26 2.73 -5.61
CA SER A 136 -17.60 3.75 -6.60
C SER A 136 -16.59 3.79 -7.75
N VAL A 137 -15.30 3.75 -7.43
CA VAL A 137 -14.22 3.64 -8.43
C VAL A 137 -14.34 2.34 -9.22
N GLY A 138 -14.60 1.21 -8.56
CA GLY A 138 -14.76 -0.09 -9.23
C GLY A 138 -15.91 -0.08 -10.23
N ALA A 139 -17.06 0.50 -9.87
CA ALA A 139 -18.18 0.70 -10.77
C ALA A 139 -17.78 1.58 -11.98
N LEU A 140 -17.06 2.68 -11.75
CA LEU A 140 -16.55 3.53 -12.83
C LEU A 140 -15.60 2.76 -13.77
N VAL A 141 -14.65 2.00 -13.24
CA VAL A 141 -13.72 1.17 -14.04
C VAL A 141 -14.48 0.16 -14.89
N ASN A 142 -15.53 -0.46 -14.34
CA ASN A 142 -16.38 -1.40 -15.09
C ASN A 142 -17.16 -0.69 -16.21
N ILE A 143 -17.71 0.50 -15.97
CA ILE A 143 -18.38 1.31 -17.00
C ILE A 143 -17.39 1.72 -18.10
N LEU A 144 -16.19 2.18 -17.75
CA LEU A 144 -15.14 2.54 -18.71
C LEU A 144 -14.69 1.34 -19.54
N THR A 145 -14.69 0.15 -18.94
CA THR A 145 -14.39 -1.11 -19.63
C THR A 145 -15.52 -1.48 -20.58
N GLY A 146 -16.78 -1.41 -20.14
CA GLY A 146 -17.96 -1.71 -20.96
C GLY A 146 -18.18 -0.75 -22.12
N THR A 147 -17.76 0.52 -21.98
CA THR A 147 -17.86 1.54 -23.05
C THR A 147 -16.63 1.60 -23.95
N GLY A 148 -15.57 0.83 -23.67
CA GLY A 148 -14.31 0.85 -24.42
C GLY A 148 -13.42 2.08 -24.15
N VAL A 149 -13.88 3.07 -23.37
CA VAL A 149 -13.11 4.28 -23.01
C VAL A 149 -11.81 3.93 -22.31
N ARG A 150 -11.81 2.90 -21.46
CA ARG A 150 -10.61 2.40 -20.82
C ARG A 150 -9.54 1.97 -21.84
N GLY A 151 -9.96 1.33 -22.93
CA GLY A 151 -9.09 0.92 -24.03
C GLY A 151 -8.56 2.12 -24.82
N LEU A 152 -9.40 3.14 -25.05
CA LEU A 152 -8.98 4.38 -25.70
C LEU A 152 -7.91 5.13 -24.88
N ILE A 153 -8.09 5.22 -23.57
CA ILE A 153 -7.08 5.78 -22.66
C ILE A 153 -5.78 4.98 -22.78
N ALA A 154 -5.87 3.64 -22.73
CA ALA A 154 -4.72 2.76 -22.85
C ALA A 154 -3.93 3.00 -24.15
N ILE A 155 -4.61 3.00 -25.30
CA ILE A 155 -3.98 3.22 -26.61
C ILE A 155 -3.32 4.60 -26.66
N THR A 156 -3.99 5.63 -26.15
CA THR A 156 -3.44 7.00 -26.12
C THR A 156 -2.10 7.03 -25.37
N PHE A 157 -2.00 6.37 -24.21
CA PHE A 157 -0.76 6.27 -23.46
C PHE A 157 0.33 5.44 -24.16
N VAL A 158 -0.04 4.38 -24.88
CA VAL A 158 0.90 3.56 -25.68
C VAL A 158 1.46 4.35 -26.87
N THR A 159 0.67 5.25 -27.45
CA THR A 159 1.11 6.10 -28.58
C THR A 159 1.96 7.31 -28.17
N LEU A 160 2.05 7.63 -26.88
CA LEU A 160 2.86 8.76 -26.42
C LEU A 160 4.36 8.48 -26.58
N PRO A 161 5.16 9.50 -26.97
CA PRO A 161 6.62 9.39 -26.93
C PRO A 161 7.13 9.02 -25.54
N LEU A 162 8.10 8.09 -25.47
CA LEU A 162 8.64 7.59 -24.20
C LEU A 162 9.15 8.69 -23.27
N GLY A 163 9.78 9.73 -23.81
CA GLY A 163 10.24 10.88 -23.04
C GLY A 163 9.11 11.60 -22.29
N LEU A 164 7.93 11.72 -22.91
CA LEU A 164 6.75 12.30 -22.26
C LEU A 164 6.19 11.39 -21.18
N ILE A 165 6.21 10.08 -21.39
CA ILE A 165 5.75 9.11 -20.38
C ILE A 165 6.64 9.22 -19.12
N TYR A 166 7.95 9.28 -19.27
CA TYR A 166 8.87 9.48 -18.14
C TYR A 166 8.65 10.82 -17.43
N ALA A 167 8.53 11.91 -18.19
CA ALA A 167 8.33 13.24 -17.61
C ALA A 167 6.98 13.37 -16.89
N LEU A 168 5.92 12.80 -17.45
CA LEU A 168 4.57 12.89 -16.91
C LEU A 168 4.27 11.83 -15.86
N ALA A 169 5.02 10.72 -15.79
CA ALA A 169 4.78 9.63 -14.82
C ALA A 169 4.63 10.13 -13.38
N LEU A 170 5.50 11.05 -12.97
CA LEU A 170 5.47 11.62 -11.62
C LEU A 170 4.29 12.54 -11.34
N ILE A 171 3.60 13.02 -12.38
CA ILE A 171 2.44 13.90 -12.26
C ILE A 171 1.16 13.10 -12.44
N PHE A 172 1.04 12.34 -13.52
CA PHE A 172 -0.21 11.66 -13.80
C PHE A 172 -0.45 10.49 -12.83
N THR A 173 0.57 9.74 -12.39
CA THR A 173 0.34 8.57 -11.51
C THR A 173 -0.19 8.98 -10.13
N PRO A 174 0.35 10.01 -9.43
CA PRO A 174 -0.20 10.40 -8.14
C PRO A 174 -1.56 11.07 -8.29
N PHE A 175 -1.79 11.89 -9.33
CA PHE A 175 -3.10 12.49 -9.57
C PHE A 175 -4.17 11.45 -9.94
N ALA A 176 -3.79 10.44 -10.73
CA ALA A 176 -4.69 9.34 -11.06
C ALA A 176 -5.04 8.52 -9.82
N GLN A 177 -4.09 8.21 -8.93
CA GLN A 177 -4.40 7.57 -7.65
C GLN A 177 -5.28 8.48 -6.77
N GLY A 178 -5.00 9.78 -6.70
CA GLY A 178 -5.81 10.74 -5.96
C GLY A 178 -7.27 10.77 -6.41
N SER A 179 -7.53 10.54 -7.70
CA SER A 179 -8.87 10.63 -8.30
C SER A 179 -9.58 9.27 -8.41
N LEU A 180 -8.85 8.23 -8.80
CA LEU A 180 -9.37 6.88 -9.11
C LEU A 180 -8.91 5.83 -8.09
N SER A 181 -8.26 6.21 -6.98
CA SER A 181 -7.73 5.29 -5.97
C SER A 181 -6.94 4.13 -6.63
N TYR A 182 -7.05 2.91 -6.08
CA TYR A 182 -6.43 1.71 -6.65
C TYR A 182 -6.87 1.36 -8.09
N GLY A 183 -7.99 1.89 -8.57
CA GLY A 183 -8.44 1.71 -9.96
C GLY A 183 -7.52 2.38 -10.97
N SER A 184 -6.75 3.40 -10.55
CA SER A 184 -5.75 4.05 -11.39
C SER A 184 -4.67 3.09 -11.89
N ALA A 185 -4.16 2.21 -11.02
CA ALA A 185 -3.18 1.21 -11.36
C ALA A 185 -3.71 0.20 -12.40
N VAL A 186 -4.99 -0.14 -12.30
CA VAL A 186 -5.68 -1.07 -13.22
C VAL A 186 -5.90 -0.43 -14.61
N ILE A 187 -6.29 0.85 -14.64
CA ILE A 187 -6.57 1.58 -15.89
C ILE A 187 -5.27 2.00 -16.60
N LEU A 188 -4.31 2.59 -15.87
CA LEU A 188 -3.11 3.22 -16.44
C LEU A 188 -1.85 2.39 -16.31
N GLY A 189 -1.73 1.55 -15.28
CA GLY A 189 -0.54 0.71 -15.09
C GLY A 189 -0.43 -0.37 -16.16
N THR A 190 -1.54 -1.03 -16.52
CA THR A 190 -1.55 -2.12 -17.51
C THR A 190 -1.05 -1.69 -18.90
N PRO A 191 -1.54 -0.59 -19.50
CA PRO A 191 -1.07 -0.14 -20.82
C PRO A 191 0.42 0.22 -20.83
N ILE A 192 0.90 0.82 -19.73
CA ILE A 192 2.32 1.16 -19.57
C ILE A 192 3.16 -0.10 -19.46
N ILE A 193 2.72 -1.09 -18.68
CA ILE A 193 3.39 -2.38 -18.60
C ILE A 193 3.47 -3.03 -19.99
N PHE A 194 2.39 -3.03 -20.77
CA PHE A 194 2.40 -3.57 -22.13
C PHE A 194 3.32 -2.81 -23.08
N LEU A 195 3.33 -1.47 -23.02
CA LEU A 195 4.26 -0.65 -23.80
C LEU A 195 5.72 -1.02 -23.50
N PHE A 196 6.08 -1.10 -22.22
CA PHE A 196 7.44 -1.43 -21.82
C PHE A 196 7.81 -2.88 -22.13
N ASN A 197 6.84 -3.79 -22.05
CA ASN A 197 7.02 -5.18 -22.48
C ASN A 197 7.37 -5.27 -23.97
N ASN A 198 6.65 -4.53 -24.83
CA ASN A 198 6.90 -4.49 -26.27
C ASN A 198 8.29 -3.91 -26.62
N LEU A 199 8.84 -3.08 -25.74
CA LEU A 199 10.18 -2.50 -25.88
C LEU A 199 11.29 -3.40 -25.29
N GLY A 200 10.95 -4.59 -24.78
CA GLY A 200 11.92 -5.53 -24.20
C GLY A 200 12.41 -5.14 -22.80
N PHE A 201 11.65 -4.34 -22.05
CA PHE A 201 11.98 -3.99 -20.67
C PHE A 201 11.44 -5.01 -19.67
N ASN A 202 12.11 -5.13 -18.52
CA ASN A 202 11.66 -5.97 -17.41
C ASN A 202 10.36 -5.40 -16.78
N VAL A 203 9.23 -6.02 -17.10
CA VAL A 203 7.89 -5.62 -16.64
C VAL A 203 7.70 -5.71 -15.12
N THR A 204 8.42 -6.60 -14.43
CA THR A 204 8.37 -6.72 -12.97
C THR A 204 8.94 -5.46 -12.31
N VAL A 205 10.06 -4.94 -12.82
CA VAL A 205 10.67 -3.70 -12.32
C VAL A 205 9.79 -2.50 -12.68
N VAL A 206 9.21 -2.46 -13.88
CA VAL A 206 8.28 -1.39 -14.29
C VAL A 206 7.04 -1.36 -13.39
N ALA A 207 6.42 -2.53 -13.14
CA ALA A 207 5.28 -2.63 -12.23
C ALA A 207 5.65 -2.25 -10.79
N ALA A 208 6.85 -2.63 -10.33
CA ALA A 208 7.36 -2.23 -9.02
C ALA A 208 7.55 -0.70 -8.94
N ALA A 209 8.16 -0.08 -9.95
CA ALA A 209 8.36 1.36 -10.02
C ALA A 209 7.03 2.12 -9.98
N LEU A 210 6.06 1.73 -10.83
CA LEU A 210 4.72 2.31 -10.84
C LEU A 210 4.01 2.14 -9.49
N SER A 211 4.17 0.98 -8.85
CA SER A 211 3.61 0.71 -7.52
C SER A 211 4.19 1.56 -6.40
N LEU A 212 5.34 2.20 -6.62
CA LEU A 212 5.94 3.19 -5.71
C LEU A 212 5.52 4.62 -6.07
N MET A 213 5.07 4.88 -7.30
CA MET A 213 4.58 6.21 -7.68
C MET A 213 3.10 6.41 -7.32
N PHE A 214 2.23 5.43 -7.59
CA PHE A 214 0.80 5.54 -7.30
C PHE A 214 0.50 5.94 -5.84
N PRO A 215 1.10 5.33 -4.80
CA PRO A 215 0.78 5.65 -3.40
C PRO A 215 1.00 7.11 -3.02
N LEU A 216 1.88 7.85 -3.74
CA LEU A 216 2.08 9.28 -3.51
C LEU A 216 0.78 10.07 -3.65
N GLY A 217 -0.16 9.57 -4.47
CA GLY A 217 -1.47 10.16 -4.68
C GLY A 217 -2.46 9.99 -3.54
N ASP A 218 -2.26 9.04 -2.62
CA ASP A 218 -3.16 8.84 -1.48
C ASP A 218 -3.11 10.00 -0.46
N CYS A 219 -2.07 10.84 -0.56
CA CYS A 219 -1.94 12.09 0.17
C CYS A 219 -2.51 13.29 -0.61
N LEU A 220 -2.78 13.17 -1.91
CA LEU A 220 -3.28 14.28 -2.73
C LEU A 220 -4.82 14.35 -2.72
N PRO A 221 -5.41 15.54 -2.85
CA PRO A 221 -6.84 15.68 -3.17
C PRO A 221 -7.16 15.05 -4.53
N PRO A 222 -8.36 14.48 -4.75
CA PRO A 222 -9.55 14.48 -3.87
C PRO A 222 -9.63 13.34 -2.83
N SER A 223 -8.99 12.18 -3.02
CA SER A 223 -9.20 10.99 -2.17
C SER A 223 -8.65 11.16 -0.74
N ARG A 224 -7.43 11.70 -0.58
CA ARG A 224 -6.75 11.95 0.71
C ARG A 224 -6.88 10.80 1.71
N ILE A 225 -6.88 9.54 1.25
CA ILE A 225 -7.21 8.38 2.09
C ILE A 225 -6.20 8.25 3.22
N VAL A 226 -4.92 8.15 2.88
CA VAL A 226 -3.84 7.98 3.86
C VAL A 226 -3.60 9.29 4.62
N GLY A 227 -3.65 10.43 3.93
CA GLY A 227 -3.46 11.74 4.55
C GLY A 227 -4.51 12.06 5.61
N ARG A 228 -5.80 11.82 5.32
CA ARG A 228 -6.90 12.06 6.27
C ARG A 228 -6.81 11.15 7.48
N LEU A 229 -6.62 9.84 7.26
CA LEU A 229 -6.49 8.86 8.35
C LEU A 229 -5.29 9.17 9.26
N SER A 230 -4.17 9.63 8.69
CA SER A 230 -2.99 10.01 9.46
C SER A 230 -3.25 11.25 10.34
N ILE A 231 -3.93 12.26 9.80
CA ILE A 231 -4.30 13.48 10.54
C ILE A 231 -5.30 13.17 11.65
N GLU A 232 -6.32 12.35 11.37
CA GLU A 232 -7.32 11.92 12.35
C GLU A 232 -6.70 11.10 13.49
N ALA A 233 -5.78 10.18 13.17
CA ALA A 233 -5.13 9.31 14.15
C ALA A 233 -4.22 10.07 15.12
N VAL A 234 -3.53 11.10 14.63
CA VAL A 234 -2.61 11.94 15.44
C VAL A 234 -3.32 13.18 16.02
N GLN A 235 -4.60 13.38 15.68
CA GLN A 235 -5.38 14.57 16.05
C GLN A 235 -4.67 15.88 15.68
N TYR A 236 -4.12 15.93 14.46
CA TYR A 236 -3.38 17.09 14.01
C TYR A 236 -4.32 18.27 13.72
N GLU A 237 -4.14 19.38 14.44
CA GLU A 237 -5.01 20.57 14.34
C GLU A 237 -4.61 21.56 13.23
N GLY A 238 -3.53 21.31 12.50
CA GLY A 238 -3.06 22.19 11.44
C GLY A 238 -3.76 22.00 10.09
N ASN A 239 -3.53 22.92 9.16
CA ASN A 239 -4.06 22.84 7.80
C ASN A 239 -3.47 21.66 7.00
N TYR A 240 -4.29 21.03 6.15
CA TYR A 240 -3.85 19.92 5.26
C TYR A 240 -2.65 20.28 4.38
N MET A 241 -2.57 21.54 3.93
CA MET A 241 -1.45 22.02 3.11
C MET A 241 -0.14 22.09 3.89
N SER A 242 -0.19 22.33 5.21
CA SER A 242 0.98 22.26 6.09
C SER A 242 1.48 20.82 6.20
N PHE A 243 0.57 19.87 6.39
CA PHE A 243 0.88 18.44 6.38
C PHE A 243 1.54 18.01 5.06
N LEU A 244 0.96 18.40 3.92
CA LEU A 244 1.53 18.12 2.59
C LEU A 244 2.95 18.67 2.42
N LYS A 245 3.20 19.91 2.88
CA LYS A 245 4.54 20.52 2.84
C LYS A 245 5.56 19.75 3.68
N GLN A 246 5.15 19.20 4.82
CA GLN A 246 6.04 18.43 5.70
C GLN A 246 6.44 17.08 5.11
N ILE A 247 5.53 16.40 4.40
CA ILE A 247 5.83 15.10 3.75
C ILE A 247 6.48 15.25 2.38
N MET A 248 6.54 16.47 1.85
CA MET A 248 6.98 16.76 0.48
C MET A 248 8.40 16.25 0.18
N VAL A 249 9.33 16.41 1.12
CA VAL A 249 10.74 16.00 0.91
C VAL A 249 10.88 14.47 0.80
N PRO A 250 10.37 13.66 1.76
CA PRO A 250 10.31 12.21 1.59
C PRO A 250 9.52 11.75 0.36
N ALA A 251 8.42 12.44 0.02
CA ALA A 251 7.61 12.12 -1.15
C ALA A 251 8.39 12.32 -2.46
N PHE A 252 9.13 13.43 -2.61
CA PHE A 252 10.00 13.66 -3.76
C PHE A 252 11.14 12.66 -3.85
N PHE A 253 11.71 12.25 -2.71
CA PHE A 253 12.75 11.23 -2.69
C PHE A 253 12.21 9.86 -3.16
N MET A 254 11.03 9.47 -2.69
CA MET A 254 10.32 8.28 -3.17
C MET A 254 10.00 8.37 -4.67
N ALA A 255 9.52 9.52 -5.13
CA ALA A 255 9.26 9.79 -6.54
C ALA A 255 10.54 9.65 -7.39
N ALA A 256 11.67 10.19 -6.92
CA ALA A 256 12.95 10.10 -7.62
C ALA A 256 13.45 8.66 -7.73
N ILE A 257 13.37 7.86 -6.66
CA ILE A 257 13.72 6.44 -6.68
C ILE A 257 12.82 5.67 -7.63
N ALA A 258 11.51 5.89 -7.55
CA ALA A 258 10.56 5.25 -8.44
C ALA A 258 10.80 5.62 -9.90
N LEU A 259 11.12 6.89 -10.20
CA LEU A 259 11.43 7.34 -11.56
C LEU A 259 12.73 6.72 -12.07
N MET A 260 13.77 6.62 -11.24
CA MET A 260 15.01 5.94 -11.60
C MET A 260 14.75 4.48 -11.96
N MET A 261 13.92 3.78 -11.18
CA MET A 261 13.52 2.41 -11.48
C MET A 261 12.71 2.30 -12.78
N PHE A 262 11.89 3.30 -13.06
CA PHE A 262 11.04 3.35 -14.24
C PHE A 262 11.83 3.66 -15.53
N ILE A 263 12.88 4.47 -15.46
CA ILE A 263 13.75 4.81 -16.61
C ILE A 263 14.75 3.68 -16.91
N PHE A 264 15.29 3.02 -15.87
CA PHE A 264 16.31 1.97 -16.01
C PHE A 264 15.86 0.58 -15.55
N PRO A 265 14.73 0.04 -16.05
CA PRO A 265 14.18 -1.21 -15.53
C PRO A 265 15.09 -2.41 -15.81
N ASN A 266 15.81 -2.42 -16.92
CA ASN A 266 16.72 -3.53 -17.27
C ASN A 266 17.99 -3.56 -16.43
N GLN A 267 18.52 -2.39 -16.06
CA GLN A 267 19.71 -2.31 -15.21
C GLN A 267 19.42 -2.78 -13.78
N LEU A 268 18.16 -2.73 -13.36
CA LEU A 268 17.70 -3.19 -12.04
C LEU A 268 17.07 -4.59 -12.07
N SER A 269 17.12 -5.27 -13.22
CA SER A 269 16.58 -6.63 -13.35
C SER A 269 17.26 -7.65 -12.43
N PHE A 270 18.49 -7.38 -11.96
CA PHE A 270 19.18 -8.21 -10.96
C PHE A 270 18.46 -8.28 -9.61
N LEU A 271 17.56 -7.35 -9.32
CA LEU A 271 16.73 -7.37 -8.12
C LEU A 271 15.54 -8.34 -8.25
N VAL A 272 15.23 -8.84 -9.45
CA VAL A 272 14.15 -9.79 -9.68
C VAL A 272 14.64 -11.19 -9.34
N VAL A 273 14.09 -11.80 -8.30
CA VAL A 273 14.44 -13.15 -7.84
C VAL A 273 13.22 -14.05 -7.92
N TYR A 274 13.24 -15.02 -8.84
CA TYR A 274 12.15 -15.96 -9.10
C TYR A 274 12.12 -17.12 -8.09
#